data_AF-A0A316UQW7-F1
#
_entry.id   AF-A0A316UQW7-F1
#
_cell.length_a   1.000
_cell.length_b   1.000
_cell.length_c   1.000
_cell.angle_alpha   90.00
_cell.angle_beta   90.00
_cell.angle_gamma   90.00
#
_symmetry.space_group_name_H-M   'P 1'
#
loop_
_entity.id
_entity.type
_entity.pdbx_description
1 polymer ?
#
loop_
_entity_poly.entity_id
_entity_poly.type
_entity_poly.pdbx_seq_one_letter_code
_entity_poly.pdbx_strand_id
1 'polypeptide(L)'
;MTGGPLVGTPPAAARRSATRSRNSGNGQASGNTDQEKASSSQGRHPPAISRGTLLHPPGYSQTKERNYTHHSGSNAFLLRGLIMTSHSNPLPFLASLFVTLALGGLWLGFEAPYQWREASPAIPLIFGYLFAGTVVNMGVTAGRDPGVLPRGVDEEPILALPDGDDQDTSRRNDALAIPMPRIVRVRNGRDLTVKWCETCRLYRPPRASHCRVCDNCVEAIDHHCTFLNTCIARRNYMSFFAFLGLALATCAYGVVFCALHLYWLTLPSDSPSGRGGGKSGLGGALGTSPMSGVLFVLILLVMGPLTTLTSYHVRLIMMGRSTVEQVRQLMPRRSCFGHPD
;
A
#
# COMPACT_ATOMS: atom_id res chain seq x y z
N MET A 1 43.87 41.29 -42.65
CA MET A 1 44.11 40.05 -41.88
C MET A 1 42.77 39.31 -41.83
N THR A 2 42.40 38.51 -42.85
CA THR A 2 42.80 37.09 -43.08
C THR A 2 42.29 36.16 -41.97
N GLY A 3 41.38 35.21 -42.20
CA GLY A 3 40.60 34.85 -43.40
C GLY A 3 39.74 33.60 -43.15
N GLY A 4 38.74 33.32 -44.01
CA GLY A 4 38.13 31.98 -44.13
C GLY A 4 38.97 31.06 -45.05
N PRO A 5 38.44 29.95 -45.64
CA PRO A 5 37.01 29.59 -45.74
C PRO A 5 36.61 28.07 -45.74
N LEU A 6 35.29 27.81 -45.69
CA LEU A 6 34.47 26.83 -46.46
C LEU A 6 34.72 25.28 -46.53
N VAL A 7 33.58 24.55 -46.36
CA VAL A 7 33.07 23.38 -47.14
C VAL A 7 33.55 21.93 -46.85
N GLY A 8 32.57 21.00 -46.76
CA GLY A 8 32.75 19.54 -46.85
C GLY A 8 31.50 18.72 -46.48
N THR A 9 30.90 17.99 -47.43
CA THR A 9 29.68 17.15 -47.30
C THR A 9 29.97 15.64 -47.15
N PRO A 10 28.98 14.77 -46.82
CA PRO A 10 29.21 13.36 -46.43
C PRO A 10 29.28 12.39 -47.64
N PRO A 11 29.77 11.15 -47.42
CA PRO A 11 28.87 9.97 -47.42
C PRO A 11 29.25 8.99 -46.26
N ALA A 12 28.83 7.72 -46.13
CA ALA A 12 28.06 6.79 -46.97
C ALA A 12 27.24 5.78 -46.11
N ALA A 13 26.54 4.83 -46.75
CA ALA A 13 25.82 3.73 -46.10
C ALA A 13 26.58 2.38 -46.16
N ALA A 14 26.29 1.46 -45.23
CA ALA A 14 26.65 0.04 -45.37
C ALA A 14 25.53 -0.87 -44.82
N ARG A 15 24.75 -1.47 -45.73
CA ARG A 15 23.90 -2.62 -45.43
C ARG A 15 24.76 -3.80 -44.95
N ARG A 16 24.22 -4.67 -44.09
CA ARG A 16 24.59 -6.09 -44.10
C ARG A 16 23.36 -6.95 -44.35
N SER A 17 23.48 -7.74 -45.42
CA SER A 17 22.45 -8.60 -45.97
C SER A 17 22.32 -9.90 -45.19
N ALA A 18 21.15 -10.52 -45.23
CA ALA A 18 21.00 -11.92 -44.86
C ALA A 18 21.72 -12.84 -45.85
N THR A 19 22.33 -13.91 -45.35
CA THR A 19 22.71 -15.09 -46.16
C THR A 19 22.08 -16.34 -45.57
N ARG A 20 21.06 -16.83 -46.28
CA ARG A 20 20.40 -18.11 -46.07
C ARG A 20 21.20 -19.16 -46.84
N SER A 21 21.71 -20.20 -46.18
CA SER A 21 22.20 -21.40 -46.87
C SER A 21 21.19 -22.53 -46.71
N ARG A 22 20.87 -23.20 -47.82
CA ARG A 22 19.86 -24.26 -47.92
C ARG A 22 20.26 -25.16 -49.08
N ASN A 23 20.59 -26.43 -48.81
CA ASN A 23 20.52 -27.59 -49.71
C ASN A 23 21.28 -28.77 -49.08
N SER A 24 21.06 -30.03 -49.45
CA SER A 24 19.86 -30.76 -49.92
C SER A 24 20.29 -32.23 -50.08
N GLY A 25 19.40 -33.17 -49.80
CA GLY A 25 19.69 -34.60 -49.98
C GLY A 25 18.39 -35.39 -49.87
N ASN A 26 17.93 -35.95 -50.98
CA ASN A 26 16.62 -36.56 -51.15
C ASN A 26 16.75 -38.09 -51.30
N GLY A 27 15.77 -38.87 -50.85
CA GLY A 27 15.78 -40.33 -51.03
C GLY A 27 14.54 -41.03 -50.49
N GLN A 28 13.72 -41.60 -51.38
CA GLN A 28 12.56 -42.45 -51.08
C GLN A 28 12.81 -43.89 -51.53
N ALA A 29 12.54 -44.88 -50.67
CA ALA A 29 12.03 -46.24 -50.98
C ALA A 29 11.76 -46.94 -49.62
N SER A 30 10.55 -47.36 -49.23
CA SER A 30 9.74 -48.51 -49.72
C SER A 30 10.14 -49.87 -49.12
N GLY A 31 9.25 -50.49 -48.31
CA GLY A 31 9.25 -51.95 -48.07
C GLY A 31 8.93 -52.44 -46.65
N ASN A 32 7.73 -52.99 -46.45
CA ASN A 32 7.32 -54.15 -45.62
C ASN A 32 7.83 -54.30 -44.15
N THR A 33 6.94 -54.19 -43.15
CA THR A 33 6.17 -55.28 -42.44
C THR A 33 6.78 -55.45 -41.03
N ASP A 34 6.07 -55.75 -39.94
CA ASP A 34 4.84 -56.54 -39.77
C ASP A 34 3.72 -55.85 -38.97
N GLN A 35 2.50 -56.35 -39.14
CA GLN A 35 1.35 -56.05 -38.28
C GLN A 35 0.49 -57.31 -38.15
N GLU A 36 0.52 -57.97 -36.98
CA GLU A 36 -0.50 -58.95 -36.62
C GLU A 36 -1.15 -58.61 -35.28
N LYS A 37 -2.37 -59.12 -35.06
CA LYS A 37 -3.46 -58.37 -34.46
C LYS A 37 -4.07 -59.11 -33.27
N ALA A 38 -4.70 -58.35 -32.39
CA ALA A 38 -5.34 -58.82 -31.17
C ALA A 38 -6.29 -60.02 -31.34
N SER A 39 -6.29 -60.90 -30.34
CA SER A 39 -7.40 -61.80 -30.03
C SER A 39 -7.86 -61.62 -28.58
N SER A 40 -9.03 -62.18 -28.26
CA SER A 40 -9.91 -61.80 -27.16
C SER A 40 -9.59 -62.41 -25.79
N SER A 41 -10.06 -61.79 -24.71
CA SER A 41 -10.92 -62.46 -23.70
C SER A 41 -11.40 -61.50 -22.60
N GLN A 42 -12.47 -61.89 -21.92
CA GLN A 42 -13.13 -61.14 -20.86
C GLN A 42 -12.50 -61.41 -19.48
N GLY A 43 -12.59 -60.42 -18.59
CA GLY A 43 -12.89 -60.65 -17.17
C GLY A 43 -11.75 -60.52 -16.16
N ARG A 44 -11.88 -59.55 -15.25
CA ARG A 44 -12.11 -59.73 -13.80
C ARG A 44 -12.02 -58.39 -13.07
N HIS A 45 -12.95 -58.16 -12.15
CA HIS A 45 -12.82 -57.08 -11.16
C HIS A 45 -11.70 -57.41 -10.18
N PRO A 46 -10.83 -56.45 -9.78
CA PRO A 46 -10.03 -56.58 -8.57
C PRO A 46 -10.93 -56.46 -7.32
N PRO A 47 -10.53 -57.06 -6.18
CA PRO A 47 -11.41 -57.25 -5.03
C PRO A 47 -11.68 -55.95 -4.26
N ALA A 48 -12.83 -55.91 -3.58
CA ALA A 48 -13.20 -54.81 -2.70
C ALA A 48 -12.24 -54.72 -1.50
N ILE A 49 -11.48 -53.62 -1.42
CA ILE A 49 -10.73 -53.28 -0.21
C ILE A 49 -11.74 -52.95 0.88
N SER A 50 -11.64 -53.69 1.99
CA SER A 50 -12.48 -53.50 3.17
C SER A 50 -12.49 -52.04 3.62
N ARG A 51 -13.68 -51.46 3.79
CA ARG A 51 -13.82 -50.14 4.43
C ARG A 51 -13.44 -50.28 5.89
N GLY A 52 -12.18 -49.97 6.20
CA GLY A 52 -11.74 -49.72 7.56
C GLY A 52 -12.65 -48.67 8.18
N THR A 53 -13.44 -49.08 9.17
CA THR A 53 -14.29 -48.16 9.93
C THR A 53 -13.37 -47.29 10.75
N LEU A 54 -13.17 -46.04 10.33
CA LEU A 54 -12.51 -45.04 11.15
C LEU A 54 -13.37 -44.83 12.40
N LEU A 55 -12.93 -45.44 13.50
CA LEU A 55 -13.44 -45.19 14.84
C LEU A 55 -13.17 -43.72 15.18
N HIS A 56 -14.14 -42.86 14.90
CA HIS A 56 -14.17 -41.51 15.42
C HIS A 56 -14.28 -41.60 16.95
N PRO A 57 -13.29 -41.12 17.73
CA PRO A 57 -13.46 -41.01 19.17
C PRO A 57 -14.59 -40.01 19.46
N PRO A 58 -15.50 -40.31 20.41
CA PRO A 58 -16.61 -39.43 20.71
C PRO A 58 -16.14 -38.15 21.42
N GLY A 59 -16.67 -37.01 21.00
CA GLY A 59 -16.79 -35.84 21.88
C GLY A 59 -15.74 -34.72 21.79
N TYR A 60 -14.74 -34.76 20.90
CA TYR A 60 -13.91 -33.58 20.68
C TYR A 60 -14.59 -32.58 19.75
N SER A 61 -15.35 -31.65 20.34
CA SER A 61 -15.69 -30.38 19.70
C SER A 61 -14.38 -29.64 19.41
N GLN A 62 -13.87 -29.78 18.19
CA GLN A 62 -12.82 -28.90 17.66
C GLN A 62 -13.39 -27.48 17.56
N THR A 63 -13.36 -26.74 18.68
CA THR A 63 -13.58 -25.30 18.69
C THR A 63 -12.47 -24.67 17.88
N LYS A 64 -12.71 -24.51 16.58
CA LYS A 64 -11.76 -24.03 15.58
C LYS A 64 -11.15 -22.71 16.05
N GLU A 65 -9.90 -22.77 16.51
CA GLU A 65 -9.19 -21.61 17.03
C GLU A 65 -9.09 -20.54 15.94
N ARG A 66 -9.26 -19.28 16.35
CA ARG A 66 -9.39 -18.17 15.41
C ARG A 66 -8.02 -17.68 15.01
N ASN A 67 -7.70 -17.64 13.72
CA ASN A 67 -6.37 -17.31 13.18
C ASN A 67 -5.56 -16.21 13.90
N TYR A 68 -6.19 -15.16 14.44
CA TYR A 68 -5.50 -14.11 15.20
C TYR A 68 -4.87 -14.58 16.53
N THR A 69 -5.32 -15.70 17.12
CA THR A 69 -4.74 -16.27 18.35
C THR A 69 -3.33 -16.81 18.14
N HIS A 70 -2.98 -17.16 16.89
CA HIS A 70 -1.65 -17.60 16.49
C HIS A 70 -0.83 -16.49 15.82
N HIS A 71 -1.29 -15.23 15.88
CA HIS A 71 -0.57 -14.11 15.27
C HIS A 71 0.66 -13.75 16.11
N SER A 72 1.84 -14.05 15.57
CA SER A 72 3.12 -13.99 16.27
C SER A 72 3.80 -12.62 16.28
N GLY A 73 3.20 -11.60 15.68
CA GLY A 73 3.75 -10.24 15.64
C GLY A 73 3.03 -9.23 16.54
N SER A 74 3.62 -8.04 16.66
CA SER A 74 3.23 -6.97 17.58
C SER A 74 2.01 -6.17 17.09
N ASN A 75 0.89 -6.89 16.95
CA ASN A 75 -0.41 -6.34 16.56
C ASN A 75 -1.44 -6.57 17.67
N ALA A 76 -2.26 -5.55 17.92
CA ALA A 76 -3.42 -5.66 18.78
C ALA A 76 -4.66 -6.00 17.95
N PHE A 77 -5.49 -6.92 18.46
CA PHE A 77 -6.72 -7.36 17.82
C PHE A 77 -7.94 -6.99 18.66
N LEU A 78 -8.89 -6.30 18.02
CA LEU A 78 -10.15 -5.86 18.62
C LEU A 78 -11.32 -6.62 17.98
N LEU A 79 -12.47 -6.64 18.67
CA LEU A 79 -13.72 -7.26 18.20
C LEU A 79 -13.54 -8.73 17.72
N ARG A 80 -12.92 -9.58 18.54
CA ARG A 80 -12.65 -11.01 18.25
C ARG A 80 -11.91 -11.23 16.91
N GLY A 81 -10.97 -10.34 16.59
CA GLY A 81 -10.10 -10.41 15.40
C GLY A 81 -10.61 -9.67 14.16
N LEU A 82 -11.72 -8.93 14.24
CA LEU A 82 -12.26 -8.16 13.12
C LEU A 82 -11.44 -6.89 12.81
N ILE A 83 -10.84 -6.30 13.84
CA ILE A 83 -10.01 -5.10 13.74
C ILE A 83 -8.58 -5.48 14.13
N MET A 84 -7.62 -5.14 13.29
CA MET A 84 -6.19 -5.35 13.48
C MET A 84 -5.47 -4.00 13.45
N THR A 85 -4.75 -3.68 14.53
CA THR A 85 -3.96 -2.45 14.67
C THR A 85 -2.58 -2.79 15.23
N SER A 86 -1.66 -1.84 15.34
CA SER A 86 -0.34 -2.07 15.95
C SER A 86 -0.41 -2.01 17.48
N HIS A 87 0.51 -2.71 18.16
CA HIS A 87 0.66 -2.60 19.61
C HIS A 87 1.47 -1.34 20.03
N SER A 88 1.82 -0.45 19.09
CA SER A 88 2.39 0.86 19.41
C SER A 88 1.41 1.75 20.19
N ASN A 89 1.95 2.82 20.78
CA ASN A 89 1.19 3.82 21.52
C ASN A 89 -0.01 4.33 20.68
N PRO A 90 -1.27 4.12 21.11
CA PRO A 90 -2.45 4.49 20.33
C PRO A 90 -2.79 5.99 20.42
N LEU A 91 -2.16 6.76 21.30
CA LEU A 91 -2.48 8.18 21.53
C LEU A 91 -2.45 9.04 20.25
N PRO A 92 -1.49 8.91 19.30
CA PRO A 92 -1.49 9.69 18.07
C PRO A 92 -2.68 9.37 17.14
N PHE A 93 -3.18 8.13 17.17
CA PHE A 93 -4.37 7.72 16.44
C PHE A 93 -5.66 8.20 17.14
N LEU A 94 -5.72 8.13 18.47
CA LEU A 94 -6.84 8.71 19.22
C LEU A 94 -6.92 10.23 19.05
N ALA A 95 -5.77 10.91 19.01
CA ALA A 95 -5.69 12.34 18.76
C ALA A 95 -6.09 12.71 17.33
N SER A 96 -5.63 11.98 16.30
CA SER A 96 -6.05 12.22 14.92
C SER A 96 -7.54 11.97 14.72
N LEU A 97 -8.08 10.90 15.31
CA LEU A 97 -9.51 10.58 15.30
C LEU A 97 -10.33 11.66 16.02
N PHE A 98 -9.87 12.12 17.19
CA PHE A 98 -10.50 13.21 17.94
C PHE A 98 -10.53 14.51 17.11
N VAL A 99 -9.41 14.91 16.49
CA VAL A 99 -9.37 16.11 15.64
C VAL A 99 -10.33 15.99 14.46
N THR A 100 -10.37 14.83 13.78
CA THR A 100 -11.31 14.58 12.67
C THR A 100 -12.76 14.71 13.15
N LEU A 101 -13.13 14.04 14.24
CA LEU A 101 -14.50 14.07 14.78
C LEU A 101 -14.89 15.44 15.34
N ALA A 102 -13.97 16.14 16.01
CA ALA A 102 -14.21 17.45 16.59
C ALA A 102 -14.42 18.51 15.50
N LEU A 103 -13.55 18.59 14.48
CA LEU A 103 -13.72 19.59 13.41
C LEU A 103 -14.98 19.34 12.59
N GLY A 104 -15.28 18.08 12.23
CA GLY A 104 -16.51 17.73 11.53
C GLY A 104 -17.77 17.97 12.37
N GLY A 105 -17.74 17.59 13.65
CA GLY A 105 -18.85 17.78 14.59
C GLY A 105 -19.11 19.24 14.92
N LEU A 106 -18.07 20.06 15.11
CA LEU A 106 -18.22 21.50 15.33
C LEU A 106 -18.75 22.21 14.09
N TRP A 107 -18.30 21.84 12.88
CA TRP A 107 -18.88 22.38 11.64
C TRP A 107 -20.37 22.02 11.52
N LEU A 108 -20.74 20.77 11.79
CA LEU A 108 -22.15 20.33 11.81
C LEU A 108 -22.97 20.97 12.95
N GLY A 109 -22.34 21.38 14.05
CA GLY A 109 -23.00 22.05 15.17
C GLY A 109 -23.22 23.55 14.96
N PHE A 110 -22.25 24.26 14.37
CA PHE A 110 -22.23 25.72 14.29
C PHE A 110 -22.47 26.28 12.88
N GLU A 111 -21.93 25.66 11.82
CA GLU A 111 -22.13 26.13 10.44
C GLU A 111 -23.41 25.58 9.82
N ALA A 112 -23.65 24.27 9.97
CA ALA A 112 -24.76 23.60 9.30
C ALA A 112 -26.16 24.21 9.62
N PRO A 113 -26.48 24.68 10.85
CA PRO A 113 -27.79 25.30 11.11
C PRO A 113 -28.02 26.60 10.32
N TYR A 114 -26.99 27.42 10.13
CA TYR A 114 -27.05 28.62 9.30
C TYR A 114 -27.22 28.24 7.83
N GLN A 115 -26.36 27.34 7.33
CA GLN A 115 -26.41 26.89 5.93
C GLN A 115 -27.74 26.20 5.60
N TRP A 116 -28.37 25.49 6.54
CA TRP A 116 -29.67 24.85 6.34
C TRP A 116 -30.81 25.86 6.16
N ARG A 117 -30.81 26.96 6.93
CA ARG A 117 -31.88 27.96 6.95
C ARG A 117 -31.72 29.00 5.85
N GLU A 118 -30.52 29.57 5.71
CA GLU A 118 -30.26 30.71 4.85
C GLU A 118 -29.77 30.30 3.45
N ALA A 119 -29.14 29.13 3.31
CA ALA A 119 -28.47 28.69 2.08
C ALA A 119 -29.18 27.55 1.34
N SER A 120 -29.03 26.32 1.81
CA SER A 120 -29.71 25.12 1.31
C SER A 120 -29.45 23.92 2.25
N PRO A 121 -30.46 23.09 2.56
CA PRO A 121 -30.28 21.79 3.23
C PRO A 121 -29.27 20.85 2.55
N ALA A 122 -29.04 20.99 1.24
CA ALA A 122 -28.07 20.17 0.51
C ALA A 122 -26.63 20.38 1.00
N ILE A 123 -26.30 21.56 1.53
CA ILE A 123 -24.93 21.91 1.94
C ILE A 123 -24.50 21.07 3.16
N PRO A 124 -25.24 21.05 4.29
CA PRO A 124 -24.99 20.12 5.39
C PRO A 124 -24.99 18.64 5.00
N LEU A 125 -25.88 18.22 4.09
CA LEU A 125 -25.98 16.81 3.69
C LEU A 125 -24.74 16.35 2.90
N ILE A 126 -24.23 17.18 1.99
CA ILE A 126 -22.99 16.90 1.24
C ILE A 126 -21.79 16.86 2.20
N PHE A 127 -21.68 17.83 3.11
CA PHE A 127 -20.62 17.81 4.12
C PHE A 127 -20.69 16.55 5.00
N GLY A 128 -21.88 16.19 5.47
CA GLY A 128 -22.11 14.97 6.26
C GLY A 128 -21.68 13.70 5.54
N TYR A 129 -21.95 13.60 4.23
CA TYR A 129 -21.50 12.49 3.39
C TYR A 129 -19.96 12.44 3.26
N LEU A 130 -19.31 13.57 2.96
CA LEU A 130 -17.84 13.66 2.86
C LEU A 130 -17.14 13.35 4.19
N PHE A 131 -17.69 13.87 5.30
CA PHE A 131 -17.20 13.63 6.64
C PHE A 131 -17.38 12.15 7.05
N ALA A 132 -18.55 11.55 6.83
CA ALA A 132 -18.77 10.13 7.08
C ALA A 132 -17.83 9.26 6.23
N GLY A 133 -17.65 9.59 4.96
CA GLY A 133 -16.69 8.92 4.08
C GLY A 133 -15.24 9.01 4.59
N THR A 134 -14.86 10.17 5.14
CA THR A 134 -13.54 10.38 5.79
C THR A 134 -13.37 9.47 7.00
N VAL A 135 -14.32 9.47 7.94
CA VAL A 135 -14.28 8.66 9.17
C VAL A 135 -14.28 7.16 8.85
N VAL A 136 -15.12 6.72 7.90
CA VAL A 136 -15.17 5.31 7.47
C VAL A 136 -13.85 4.88 6.84
N ASN A 137 -13.27 5.65 5.91
CA ASN A 137 -12.00 5.27 5.29
C ASN A 137 -10.83 5.34 6.26
N MET A 138 -10.85 6.25 7.24
CA MET A 138 -9.89 6.28 8.35
C MET A 138 -9.95 4.99 9.17
N GLY A 139 -11.15 4.60 9.61
CA GLY A 139 -11.37 3.38 10.40
C GLY A 139 -11.05 2.09 9.63
N VAL A 140 -11.47 1.99 8.38
CA VAL A 140 -11.13 0.87 7.48
C VAL A 140 -9.62 0.77 7.29
N THR A 141 -8.91 1.89 7.13
CA THR A 141 -7.45 1.87 6.97
C THR A 141 -6.74 1.43 8.24
N ALA A 142 -7.13 2.00 9.39
CA ALA A 142 -6.51 1.75 10.70
C ALA A 142 -6.75 0.32 11.23
N GLY A 143 -7.91 -0.28 10.90
CA GLY A 143 -8.33 -1.58 11.42
C GLY A 143 -8.20 -2.78 10.48
N ARG A 144 -7.79 -2.59 9.22
CA ARG A 144 -7.65 -3.67 8.22
C ARG A 144 -6.24 -4.23 8.21
N ASP A 145 -6.12 -5.56 8.05
CA ASP A 145 -4.83 -6.20 7.76
C ASP A 145 -4.16 -5.52 6.54
N PRO A 146 -2.95 -4.94 6.71
CA PRO A 146 -2.25 -4.24 5.63
C PRO A 146 -1.68 -5.20 4.57
N GLY A 147 -1.62 -6.50 4.87
CA GLY A 147 -0.98 -7.54 4.06
C GLY A 147 0.20 -8.17 4.79
N VAL A 148 0.01 -8.56 6.04
CA VAL A 148 1.03 -9.32 6.79
C VAL A 148 1.31 -10.66 6.10
N LEU A 149 2.59 -10.99 5.96
CA LEU A 149 3.05 -12.25 5.40
C LEU A 149 3.17 -13.31 6.51
N PRO A 150 2.77 -14.56 6.27
CA PRO A 150 2.97 -15.67 7.21
C PRO A 150 4.46 -15.91 7.48
N ARG A 151 4.79 -16.27 8.73
CA ARG A 151 6.16 -16.59 9.15
C ARG A 151 6.52 -18.05 8.84
N GLY A 152 7.81 -18.34 8.64
CA GLY A 152 8.31 -19.71 8.49
C GLY A 152 7.83 -20.43 7.22
N VAL A 153 7.58 -19.69 6.14
CA VAL A 153 7.11 -20.25 4.86
C VAL A 153 8.22 -20.69 3.90
N ASP A 154 9.43 -20.20 4.12
CA ASP A 154 10.62 -20.64 3.41
C ASP A 154 11.47 -21.52 4.32
N GLU A 155 12.23 -22.45 3.72
CA GLU A 155 13.28 -23.20 4.41
C GLU A 155 14.39 -22.26 4.91
N GLU A 156 15.07 -22.66 5.99
CA GLU A 156 16.18 -21.87 6.56
C GLU A 156 17.28 -21.65 5.49
N PRO A 157 17.82 -20.42 5.38
CA PRO A 157 18.77 -20.05 4.34
C PRO A 157 20.11 -20.76 4.52
N ILE A 158 20.81 -20.98 3.40
CA ILE A 158 22.24 -21.25 3.44
C ILE A 158 22.92 -19.98 3.99
N LEU A 159 23.75 -20.15 5.02
CA LEU A 159 24.54 -19.07 5.61
C LEU A 159 25.93 -19.08 4.97
N ALA A 160 26.46 -17.90 4.65
CA ALA A 160 27.83 -17.73 4.17
C ALA A 160 28.62 -16.82 5.12
N LEU A 161 29.91 -17.08 5.27
CA LEU A 161 30.83 -16.20 5.98
C LEU A 161 31.33 -15.10 5.02
N PRO A 162 31.57 -13.86 5.50
CA PRO A 162 32.03 -12.76 4.64
C PRO A 162 33.38 -13.02 3.94
N ASP A 163 34.26 -13.82 4.56
CA ASP A 163 35.65 -14.04 4.15
C ASP A 163 36.03 -15.54 4.00
N GLY A 164 35.05 -16.45 3.87
CA GLY A 164 35.28 -17.91 3.86
C GLY A 164 34.87 -18.59 2.55
N ASP A 165 35.62 -19.61 2.13
CA ASP A 165 35.27 -20.45 0.96
C ASP A 165 33.87 -21.08 1.11
N ASP A 166 33.08 -21.04 0.03
CA ASP A 166 31.63 -21.31 -0.04
C ASP A 166 31.14 -22.71 0.43
N GLN A 167 32.03 -23.59 0.91
CA GLN A 167 31.74 -25.03 1.10
C GLN A 167 31.86 -25.55 2.55
N ASP A 168 32.37 -24.78 3.52
CA ASP A 168 32.45 -25.25 4.91
C ASP A 168 31.13 -25.10 5.68
N THR A 169 30.25 -26.09 5.50
CA THR A 169 28.95 -26.18 6.19
C THR A 169 29.06 -26.46 7.69
N SER A 170 30.25 -26.76 8.24
CA SER A 170 30.42 -27.08 9.67
C SER A 170 30.26 -25.85 10.59
N ARG A 171 30.42 -24.65 10.03
CA ARG A 171 30.48 -23.37 10.77
C ARG A 171 29.15 -22.63 10.89
N ARG A 172 28.03 -23.35 10.75
CA ARG A 172 26.65 -22.82 10.74
C ARG A 172 26.27 -21.96 11.95
N ASN A 173 27.01 -22.06 13.06
CA ASN A 173 26.78 -21.31 14.30
C ASN A 173 27.71 -20.10 14.50
N ASP A 174 28.60 -19.78 13.54
CA ASP A 174 29.47 -18.61 13.64
C ASP A 174 28.64 -17.31 13.58
N ALA A 175 28.83 -16.42 14.56
CA ALA A 175 28.05 -15.19 14.71
C ALA A 175 28.21 -14.16 13.56
N LEU A 176 29.15 -14.41 12.64
CA LEU A 176 29.39 -13.62 11.43
C LEU A 176 28.67 -14.19 10.19
N ALA A 177 28.03 -15.36 10.28
CA ALA A 177 27.41 -16.01 9.14
C ALA A 177 26.13 -15.28 8.68
N ILE A 178 26.10 -14.80 7.44
CA ILE A 178 25.01 -14.00 6.88
C ILE A 178 24.12 -14.88 6.00
N PRO A 179 22.78 -14.80 6.11
CA PRO A 179 21.88 -15.55 5.26
C PRO A 179 21.97 -15.10 3.79
N MET A 180 22.32 -16.04 2.91
CA MET A 180 22.55 -15.76 1.49
C MET A 180 21.29 -15.24 0.81
N PRO A 181 21.39 -14.21 -0.05
CA PRO A 181 20.24 -13.67 -0.74
C PRO A 181 19.78 -14.58 -1.88
N ARG A 182 18.48 -14.80 -2.00
CA ARG A 182 17.88 -15.63 -3.05
C ARG A 182 17.58 -14.79 -4.29
N ILE A 183 17.74 -15.36 -5.48
CA ILE A 183 17.30 -14.72 -6.73
C ILE A 183 15.88 -15.18 -7.06
N VAL A 184 14.97 -14.24 -7.28
CA VAL A 184 13.57 -14.49 -7.66
C VAL A 184 13.26 -13.82 -8.98
N ARG A 185 12.89 -14.60 -9.99
CA ARG A 185 12.51 -14.12 -11.32
C ARG A 185 11.08 -13.58 -11.30
N VAL A 186 10.90 -12.28 -11.51
CA VAL A 186 9.56 -11.69 -11.63
C VAL A 186 8.99 -11.84 -13.04
N ARG A 187 7.66 -11.77 -13.16
CA ARG A 187 6.88 -11.99 -14.39
C ARG A 187 7.40 -11.23 -15.63
N ASN A 188 8.06 -10.09 -15.45
CA ASN A 188 8.66 -9.28 -16.53
C ASN A 188 10.05 -9.79 -16.97
N GLY A 189 10.42 -11.04 -16.67
CA GLY A 189 11.70 -11.66 -17.05
C GLY A 189 12.94 -11.12 -16.33
N ARG A 190 12.76 -10.24 -15.34
CA ARG A 190 13.85 -9.67 -14.54
C ARG A 190 14.11 -10.51 -13.30
N ASP A 191 15.37 -10.73 -13.00
CA ASP A 191 15.81 -11.43 -11.79
C ASP A 191 16.04 -10.41 -10.67
N LEU A 192 15.46 -10.65 -9.49
CA LEU A 192 15.55 -9.76 -8.33
C LEU A 192 16.13 -10.49 -7.13
N THR A 193 17.18 -9.91 -6.55
CA THR A 193 17.81 -10.37 -5.31
C THR A 193 16.92 -10.03 -4.11
N VAL A 194 16.34 -11.05 -3.46
CA VAL A 194 15.54 -10.91 -2.24
C VAL A 194 16.38 -11.24 -1.00
N LYS A 195 16.05 -10.59 0.12
CA LYS A 195 16.78 -10.74 1.39
C LYS A 195 15.96 -11.53 2.41
N TRP A 196 16.60 -12.46 3.10
CA TRP A 196 16.05 -13.15 4.27
C TRP A 196 15.58 -12.15 5.35
N CYS A 197 14.63 -12.56 6.18
CA CYS A 197 14.23 -11.88 7.40
C CYS A 197 14.26 -12.88 8.55
N GLU A 198 15.27 -12.78 9.42
CA GLU A 198 15.46 -13.68 10.57
C GLU A 198 14.22 -13.74 11.48
N THR A 199 13.64 -12.58 11.81
CA THR A 199 12.49 -12.46 12.72
C THR A 199 11.23 -13.14 12.20
N CYS A 200 11.00 -13.10 10.88
CA CYS A 200 9.82 -13.70 10.25
C CYS A 200 10.11 -15.06 9.59
N ARG A 201 11.39 -15.49 9.54
CA ARG A 201 11.88 -16.68 8.85
C ARG A 201 11.28 -16.85 7.44
N LEU A 202 11.53 -15.86 6.59
CA LEU A 202 11.11 -15.85 5.19
C LEU A 202 12.02 -15.01 4.31
N TYR A 203 12.10 -15.36 3.02
CA TYR A 203 12.67 -14.52 1.99
C TYR A 203 11.65 -13.45 1.60
N ARG A 204 11.97 -12.18 1.87
CA ARG A 204 11.02 -11.07 1.65
C ARG A 204 10.65 -10.97 0.16
N PRO A 205 9.38 -11.16 -0.22
CA PRO A 205 8.95 -11.00 -1.61
C PRO A 205 9.28 -9.60 -2.14
N PRO A 206 9.38 -9.40 -3.48
CA PRO A 206 9.60 -8.08 -4.05
C PRO A 206 8.65 -7.03 -3.46
N ARG A 207 9.20 -5.85 -3.11
CA ARG A 207 8.53 -4.74 -2.41
C ARG A 207 8.12 -4.99 -0.94
N ALA A 208 8.12 -6.23 -0.44
CA ALA A 208 7.84 -6.49 0.97
C ALA A 208 8.97 -6.01 1.88
N SER A 209 8.64 -5.57 3.09
CA SER A 209 9.64 -5.21 4.12
C SER A 209 9.14 -5.56 5.52
N HIS A 210 10.08 -5.82 6.44
CA HIS A 210 9.79 -5.99 7.85
C HIS A 210 9.56 -4.62 8.52
N CYS A 211 8.39 -4.43 9.14
CA CYS A 211 8.11 -3.32 10.02
C CYS A 211 8.43 -3.73 11.46
N ARG A 212 9.43 -3.08 12.08
CA ARG A 212 9.84 -3.35 13.46
C ARG A 212 8.77 -3.01 14.50
N VAL A 213 7.91 -2.02 14.21
CA VAL A 213 6.86 -1.56 15.15
C VAL A 213 5.73 -2.59 15.25
N CYS A 214 5.28 -3.14 14.12
CA CYS A 214 4.29 -4.21 14.08
C CYS A 214 4.89 -5.61 14.23
N ASP A 215 6.21 -5.72 14.39
CA ASP A 215 7.02 -6.95 14.29
C ASP A 215 6.51 -7.90 13.19
N ASN A 216 6.49 -7.45 11.94
CA ASN A 216 5.95 -8.25 10.83
C ASN A 216 6.51 -7.86 9.47
N CYS A 217 6.70 -8.85 8.59
CA CYS A 217 6.86 -8.61 7.17
C CYS A 217 5.51 -8.29 6.53
N VAL A 218 5.44 -7.19 5.78
CA VAL A 218 4.21 -6.70 5.13
C VAL A 218 4.44 -6.53 3.63
N GLU A 219 3.50 -7.03 2.83
CA GLU A 219 3.56 -7.01 1.37
C GLU A 219 3.42 -5.59 0.79
N ALA A 220 4.38 -5.18 -0.05
CA ALA A 220 4.43 -3.85 -0.68
C ALA A 220 4.13 -2.69 0.29
N ILE A 221 4.78 -2.73 1.47
CA ILE A 221 4.69 -1.69 2.48
C ILE A 221 5.19 -0.35 1.97
N ASP A 222 4.42 0.69 2.28
CA ASP A 222 4.75 2.08 2.00
C ASP A 222 5.37 2.75 3.23
N HIS A 223 4.68 2.69 4.38
CA HIS A 223 5.22 3.16 5.67
C HIS A 223 4.46 2.54 6.85
N HIS A 224 4.93 2.81 8.08
CA HIS A 224 4.10 2.64 9.28
C HIS A 224 3.57 4.02 9.67
N CYS A 225 2.24 4.17 9.73
CA CYS A 225 1.58 5.43 10.04
C CYS A 225 1.19 5.47 11.52
N THR A 226 1.87 6.30 12.31
CA THR A 226 1.56 6.52 13.73
C THR A 226 0.16 7.10 13.93
N PHE A 227 -0.28 7.99 13.04
CA PHE A 227 -1.61 8.63 13.07
C PHE A 227 -2.78 7.69 12.71
N LEU A 228 -2.49 6.49 12.21
CA LEU A 228 -3.48 5.42 11.95
C LEU A 228 -3.15 4.13 12.72
N ASN A 229 -2.11 4.18 13.56
CA ASN A 229 -1.57 3.07 14.36
C ASN A 229 -1.42 1.74 13.57
N THR A 230 -1.00 1.80 12.30
CA THR A 230 -0.91 0.61 11.42
C THR A 230 0.10 0.81 10.29
N CYS A 231 0.46 -0.27 9.60
CA CYS A 231 1.20 -0.17 8.34
C CYS A 231 0.27 0.26 7.20
N ILE A 232 0.74 1.15 6.33
CA ILE A 232 0.11 1.44 5.04
C ILE A 232 0.83 0.59 4.00
N ALA A 233 0.09 -0.35 3.40
CA ALA A 233 0.63 -1.35 2.48
C ALA A 233 -0.46 -1.87 1.54
N ARG A 234 -0.18 -2.93 0.78
CA ARG A 234 -0.99 -3.33 -0.39
C ARG A 234 -2.50 -3.44 -0.14
N ARG A 235 -2.93 -3.97 1.02
CA ARG A 235 -4.35 -4.28 1.29
C ARG A 235 -5.17 -3.13 1.85
N ASN A 236 -4.54 -2.04 2.33
CA ASN A 236 -5.18 -0.85 2.87
C ASN A 236 -4.74 0.48 2.20
N TYR A 237 -3.83 0.46 1.23
CA TYR A 237 -3.38 1.66 0.50
C TYR A 237 -4.53 2.43 -0.19
N MET A 238 -5.52 1.72 -0.73
CA MET A 238 -6.65 2.36 -1.42
C MET A 238 -7.60 3.08 -0.45
N SER A 239 -7.89 2.48 0.72
CA SER A 239 -8.67 3.16 1.76
C SER A 239 -7.88 4.31 2.39
N PHE A 240 -6.55 4.19 2.50
CA PHE A 240 -5.68 5.28 2.95
C PHE A 240 -5.73 6.47 1.99
N PHE A 241 -5.60 6.22 0.69
CA PHE A 241 -5.66 7.28 -0.32
C PHE A 241 -7.06 7.92 -0.43
N ALA A 242 -8.12 7.11 -0.33
CA ALA A 242 -9.49 7.59 -0.24
C ALA A 242 -9.73 8.44 1.02
N PHE A 243 -9.18 8.04 2.17
CA PHE A 243 -9.19 8.83 3.40
C PHE A 243 -8.51 10.20 3.19
N LEU A 244 -7.31 10.25 2.62
CA LEU A 244 -6.62 11.53 2.35
C LEU A 244 -7.44 12.45 1.44
N GLY A 245 -7.96 11.90 0.33
CA GLY A 245 -8.77 12.65 -0.63
C GLY A 245 -10.09 13.17 -0.04
N LEU A 246 -10.81 12.34 0.72
CA LEU A 246 -12.06 12.73 1.37
C LEU A 246 -11.82 13.69 2.54
N ALA A 247 -10.75 13.52 3.31
CA ALA A 247 -10.37 14.46 4.36
C ALA A 247 -10.05 15.84 3.78
N LEU A 248 -9.27 15.90 2.69
CA LEU A 248 -8.95 17.13 1.99
C LEU A 248 -10.19 17.80 1.39
N ALA A 249 -11.08 17.02 0.77
CA ALA A 249 -12.36 17.53 0.25
C ALA A 249 -13.27 18.07 1.38
N THR A 250 -13.35 17.37 2.51
CA THR A 250 -14.11 17.80 3.70
C THR A 250 -13.55 19.10 4.27
N CYS A 251 -12.22 19.22 4.37
CA CYS A 251 -11.56 20.45 4.82
C CYS A 251 -11.81 21.63 3.87
N ALA A 252 -11.62 21.42 2.56
CA ALA A 252 -11.83 22.46 1.56
C ALA A 252 -13.30 22.93 1.53
N TYR A 253 -14.26 22.00 1.60
CA TYR A 253 -15.69 22.31 1.70
C TYR A 253 -15.98 23.13 2.98
N GLY A 254 -15.47 22.68 4.12
CA GLY A 254 -15.64 23.36 5.41
C GLY A 254 -15.13 24.80 5.37
N VAL A 255 -13.89 25.02 4.88
CA VAL A 255 -13.26 26.34 4.73
C VAL A 255 -14.08 27.25 3.82
N VAL A 256 -14.54 26.75 2.66
CA VAL A 256 -15.35 27.53 1.72
C VAL A 256 -16.65 28.00 2.37
N PHE A 257 -17.37 27.12 3.06
CA PHE A 257 -18.66 27.51 3.67
C PHE A 257 -18.52 28.37 4.93
N CYS A 258 -17.45 28.20 5.73
CA CYS A 258 -17.13 29.16 6.80
C CYS A 258 -16.79 30.55 6.23
N ALA A 259 -16.02 30.61 5.15
CA ALA A 259 -15.66 31.87 4.49
C ALA A 259 -16.89 32.56 3.87
N LEU A 260 -17.77 31.80 3.22
CA LEU A 260 -19.03 32.31 2.70
C LEU A 260 -19.94 32.84 3.82
N HIS A 261 -20.13 32.10 4.91
CA HIS A 261 -20.93 32.54 6.06
C HIS A 261 -20.41 33.87 6.62
N LEU A 262 -19.10 33.98 6.87
CA LEU A 262 -18.48 35.23 7.31
C LEU A 262 -18.66 36.37 6.29
N TYR A 263 -18.52 36.09 4.99
CA TYR A 263 -18.74 37.07 3.93
C TYR A 263 -20.18 37.59 3.88
N TRP A 264 -21.18 36.71 3.93
CA TRP A 264 -22.60 37.08 3.98
C TRP A 264 -22.91 37.97 5.20
N LEU A 265 -22.28 37.70 6.35
CA LEU A 265 -22.39 38.55 7.54
C LEU A 265 -21.74 39.94 7.40
N THR A 266 -20.82 40.15 6.45
CA THR A 266 -20.30 41.51 6.18
C THR A 266 -21.20 42.36 5.29
N LEU A 267 -22.20 41.75 4.62
CA LEU A 267 -23.12 42.48 3.74
C LEU A 267 -24.24 43.18 4.53
N PRO A 268 -24.72 44.35 4.06
CA PRO A 268 -25.88 45.02 4.66
C PRO A 268 -27.13 44.12 4.68
N SER A 269 -28.00 44.33 5.66
CA SER A 269 -29.29 43.61 5.75
C SER A 269 -30.14 43.72 4.48
N ASP A 270 -30.07 44.88 3.81
CA ASP A 270 -30.81 45.19 2.58
C ASP A 270 -30.10 44.68 1.30
N SER A 271 -29.17 43.73 1.44
CA SER A 271 -28.42 43.15 0.33
C SER A 271 -29.37 42.49 -0.69
N PRO A 272 -29.25 42.77 -2.01
CA PRO A 272 -30.12 42.21 -3.04
C PRO A 272 -30.00 40.68 -3.19
N SER A 273 -29.03 40.07 -2.52
CA SER A 273 -28.88 38.62 -2.40
C SER A 273 -29.89 37.96 -1.42
N GLY A 274 -30.64 38.76 -0.65
CA GLY A 274 -31.47 38.27 0.45
C GLY A 274 -30.68 37.71 1.64
N ARG A 275 -29.34 37.85 1.63
CA ARG A 275 -28.43 37.37 2.67
C ARG A 275 -27.56 38.52 3.18
N GLY A 276 -27.79 38.90 4.43
CA GLY A 276 -27.12 39.99 5.13
C GLY A 276 -27.66 40.09 6.55
N GLY A 277 -27.11 41.00 7.37
CA GLY A 277 -27.60 41.25 8.73
C GLY A 277 -26.57 41.15 9.85
N GLY A 278 -25.29 40.98 9.53
CA GLY A 278 -24.21 41.21 10.49
C GLY A 278 -23.91 42.69 10.67
N LYS A 279 -23.16 43.03 11.72
CA LYS A 279 -22.58 44.37 11.87
C LYS A 279 -21.58 44.60 10.73
N SER A 280 -21.55 45.81 10.17
CA SER A 280 -20.71 46.11 9.00
C SER A 280 -19.22 45.81 9.23
N GLY A 281 -18.61 45.15 8.25
CA GLY A 281 -17.18 44.81 8.25
C GLY A 281 -16.81 43.51 9.00
N LEU A 282 -15.57 43.05 8.78
CA LEU A 282 -15.12 41.73 9.22
C LEU A 282 -15.15 41.53 10.75
N GLY A 283 -14.81 42.57 11.52
CA GLY A 283 -14.91 42.51 13.00
C GLY A 283 -16.36 42.38 13.49
N GLY A 284 -17.31 42.93 12.73
CA GLY A 284 -18.75 42.75 12.99
C GLY A 284 -19.20 41.32 12.74
N ALA A 285 -18.83 40.74 11.59
CA ALA A 285 -19.10 39.34 11.26
C ALA A 285 -18.49 38.36 12.28
N LEU A 286 -17.23 38.55 12.66
CA LEU A 286 -16.55 37.74 13.69
C LEU A 286 -17.17 37.91 15.08
N GLY A 287 -17.70 39.09 15.41
CA GLY A 287 -18.47 39.32 16.64
C GLY A 287 -19.84 38.65 16.65
N THR A 288 -20.44 38.42 15.47
CA THR A 288 -21.73 37.73 15.32
C THR A 288 -21.57 36.20 15.28
N SER A 289 -20.56 35.68 14.56
CA SER A 289 -20.24 34.25 14.51
C SER A 289 -18.74 34.00 14.73
N PRO A 290 -18.26 34.05 15.99
CA PRO A 290 -16.84 33.81 16.29
C PRO A 290 -16.42 32.37 15.96
N MET A 291 -17.33 31.41 16.08
CA MET A 291 -17.05 29.99 15.81
C MET A 291 -16.73 29.74 14.33
N SER A 292 -17.36 30.46 13.39
CA SER A 292 -17.04 30.39 11.97
C SER A 292 -15.59 30.81 11.68
N GLY A 293 -15.11 31.86 12.35
CA GLY A 293 -13.72 32.31 12.26
C GLY A 293 -12.73 31.32 12.87
N VAL A 294 -13.03 30.79 14.06
CA VAL A 294 -12.20 29.76 14.71
C VAL A 294 -12.12 28.50 13.86
N LEU A 295 -13.24 28.00 13.33
CA LEU A 295 -13.28 26.82 12.47
C LEU A 295 -12.54 27.05 11.15
N PHE A 296 -12.69 28.22 10.53
CA PHE A 296 -11.92 28.58 9.33
C PHE A 296 -10.40 28.44 9.56
N VAL A 297 -9.88 29.01 10.65
CA VAL A 297 -8.44 28.94 10.99
C VAL A 297 -8.00 27.51 11.34
N LEU A 298 -8.78 26.78 12.16
CA LEU A 298 -8.42 25.42 12.57
C LEU A 298 -8.45 24.43 11.39
N ILE A 299 -9.41 24.55 10.48
CA ILE A 299 -9.50 23.68 9.31
C ILE A 299 -8.37 24.01 8.33
N LEU A 300 -8.02 25.29 8.11
CA LEU A 300 -6.85 25.67 7.32
C LEU A 300 -5.54 25.07 7.86
N LEU A 301 -5.35 25.06 9.19
CA LEU A 301 -4.18 24.49 9.84
C LEU A 301 -4.03 22.98 9.58
N VAL A 302 -5.14 22.24 9.51
CA VAL A 302 -5.15 20.80 9.18
C VAL A 302 -5.05 20.56 7.66
N MET A 303 -5.65 21.42 6.85
CA MET A 303 -5.67 21.31 5.39
C MET A 303 -4.26 21.42 4.77
N GLY A 304 -3.38 22.26 5.34
CA GLY A 304 -2.00 22.42 4.86
C GLY A 304 -1.21 21.09 4.87
N PRO A 305 -0.99 20.45 6.03
CA PRO A 305 -0.35 19.13 6.12
C PRO A 305 -1.03 18.04 5.28
N LEU A 306 -2.37 18.00 5.23
CA LEU A 306 -3.10 17.06 4.39
C LEU A 306 -2.82 17.26 2.89
N THR A 307 -2.71 18.52 2.43
CA THR A 307 -2.38 18.85 1.04
C THR A 307 -0.96 18.39 0.68
N THR A 308 0.01 18.64 1.57
CA THR A 308 1.39 18.18 1.41
C THR A 308 1.50 16.65 1.36
N LEU A 309 0.81 15.96 2.26
CA LEU A 309 0.81 14.49 2.29
C LEU A 309 0.11 13.89 1.05
N THR A 310 -1.04 14.44 0.66
CA THR A 310 -1.79 13.99 -0.52
C THR A 310 -0.99 14.20 -1.80
N SER A 311 -0.38 15.37 -2.00
CA SER A 311 0.45 15.65 -3.17
C SER A 311 1.71 14.77 -3.23
N TYR A 312 2.31 14.45 -2.08
CA TYR A 312 3.40 13.47 -2.00
C TYR A 312 2.97 12.06 -2.46
N HIS A 313 1.82 11.57 -1.98
CA HIS A 313 1.28 10.27 -2.41
C HIS A 313 0.84 10.25 -3.88
N VAL A 314 0.24 11.33 -4.40
CA VAL A 314 -0.06 11.48 -5.84
C VAL A 314 1.23 11.36 -6.66
N ARG A 315 2.32 12.02 -6.25
CA ARG A 315 3.64 11.89 -6.90
C ARG A 315 4.18 10.46 -6.87
N LEU A 316 4.06 9.75 -5.74
CA LEU A 316 4.47 8.34 -5.62
C LEU A 316 3.70 7.43 -6.59
N ILE A 317 2.38 7.59 -6.67
CA ILE A 317 1.50 6.85 -7.57
C ILE A 317 1.89 7.11 -9.04
N MET A 318 2.09 8.38 -9.43
CA MET A 318 2.53 8.74 -10.79
C MET A 318 3.91 8.14 -11.16
N MET A 319 4.81 7.97 -10.19
CA MET A 319 6.12 7.32 -10.40
C MET A 319 6.07 5.79 -10.31
N GLY A 320 4.94 5.20 -9.90
CA GLY A 320 4.80 3.76 -9.65
C GLY A 320 5.63 3.22 -8.47
N ARG A 321 6.00 4.06 -7.50
CA ARG A 321 6.92 3.73 -6.38
C ARG A 321 6.21 3.83 -5.03
N SER A 322 6.65 3.08 -4.04
CA SER A 322 6.29 3.29 -2.63
C SER A 322 7.28 4.24 -1.92
N THR A 323 6.88 4.80 -0.78
CA THR A 323 7.75 5.64 0.06
C THR A 323 9.06 4.90 0.42
N VAL A 324 8.98 3.63 0.82
CA VAL A 324 10.17 2.78 1.08
C VAL A 324 11.11 2.72 -0.14
N GLU A 325 10.57 2.59 -1.34
CA GLU A 325 11.37 2.50 -2.58
C GLU A 325 12.04 3.84 -2.91
N GLN A 326 11.36 4.97 -2.70
CA GLN A 326 11.95 6.29 -2.85
C GLN A 326 13.09 6.51 -1.84
N VAL A 327 12.86 6.23 -0.55
CA VAL A 327 13.89 6.41 0.50
C VAL A 327 15.11 5.50 0.25
N ARG A 328 14.90 4.27 -0.22
CA ARG A 328 15.99 3.35 -0.60
C ARG A 328 16.83 3.82 -1.79
N GLN A 329 16.30 4.67 -2.67
CA GLN A 329 17.05 5.27 -3.78
C GLN A 329 17.89 6.48 -3.33
N LEU A 330 17.49 7.14 -2.24
CA LEU A 330 18.22 8.28 -1.67
C LEU A 330 19.36 7.86 -0.73
N MET A 331 19.30 6.64 -0.17
CA MET A 331 20.40 6.10 0.62
C MET A 331 21.57 5.67 -0.30
N PRO A 332 22.81 6.12 -0.03
CA PRO A 332 23.98 5.64 -0.75
C PRO A 332 24.07 4.11 -0.70
N ARG A 333 24.34 3.48 -1.84
CA ARG A 333 24.70 2.06 -1.84
C ARG A 333 26.03 1.92 -1.09
N ARG A 334 25.99 1.37 0.12
CA ARG A 334 27.19 0.81 0.75
C ARG A 334 27.61 -0.39 -0.08
N SER A 335 28.70 -0.24 -0.83
CA SER A 335 29.37 -1.33 -1.52
C SER A 335 29.92 -2.30 -0.46
N CYS A 336 29.22 -3.42 -0.23
CA CYS A 336 29.74 -4.51 0.62
C CYS A 336 30.69 -5.44 -0.14
N PHE A 337 31.14 -5.03 -1.33
CA PHE A 337 32.23 -5.64 -2.08
C PHE A 337 33.14 -4.51 -2.54
N GLY A 338 34.24 -4.33 -1.81
CA GLY A 338 35.42 -3.69 -2.39
C GLY A 338 36.17 -4.77 -3.14
N HIS A 339 36.23 -4.66 -4.47
CA HIS A 339 37.30 -5.33 -5.20
C HIS A 339 38.60 -4.58 -4.86
N PRO A 340 39.66 -5.26 -4.37
CA PRO A 340 40.99 -4.72 -4.49
C PRO A 340 41.43 -4.83 -5.96
N ASP A 341 41.79 -3.70 -6.55
CA ASP A 341 42.64 -3.60 -7.74
C ASP A 341 44.11 -3.61 -7.31
#